data_AF-A0A533BC79-F1
#
_entry.id   AF-A0A533BC79-F1
#
_cell.length_a   1.000
_cell.length_b   1.000
_cell.length_c   1.000
_cell.angle_alpha   90.00
_cell.angle_beta   90.00
_cell.angle_gamma   90.00
#
_symmetry.space_group_name_H-M   'P 1'
#
loop_
_entity.id
_entity.type
_entity.pdbx_description
1 polymer ?
#
loop_
_entity_poly.entity_id
_entity_poly.type
_entity_poly.pdbx_seq_one_letter_code
_entity_poly.pdbx_strand_id
1 'polypeptide(L)'
;MYKQAISVIAAVVILGASWMPASAAAPSKIGFLVVAPDRGFLGNQEVRSLVDEFKKSYTASLALVGRDYTGVESEYAAYLTRAAQELKQAGITEIVAIPLFLSEADPLLKRVMPLLPAYTDGLPVRWVHAMAHDYLIGQIVLDRVEALSEHPESERLIVVATGALDSSSETAIRRDTEKLVGYVTRYKHFREVEAVVYYDREAENAEERNAEIKAHLLAQMAQQGRTLLVPAFIGPKFDHAMSLTNWLDGQFKQTHVAYKPEELLPHPNVLLWLKKTANREAPLTASQIGVVIMPHGSTQPWNDAVETTILPLMAKYPIEMAYGMGDPLIIQDAVSRLEQRGIRRIVFVRMYALDHQMKPLTDYILGLSEHAPSDSHGAGHEHSATAPLQIRTAALFSTFGGYEQNPDIAQVLHKRIAELSKDPANESVLLLAHGEATDKGNDKWLAVMNQNIDRLRQDPHCAKLKTIKALTVREDWPKEREKAVAGVRATIEEASKHGRVLVIANRLYGSGPYKKMLHGLTYEINEKGLVDPILTRWLEDGMTRMTAELIPSRSEQSAHVHP
;
A
#
# COMPACT_ATOMS: atom_id res chain seq x y z
N MET A 1 -54.70 44.63 -65.94
CA MET A 1 -55.43 43.53 -66.62
C MET A 1 -54.46 42.39 -66.88
N TYR A 2 -54.85 41.19 -66.44
CA TYR A 2 -54.33 39.84 -66.71
C TYR A 2 -53.25 39.64 -67.80
N LYS A 3 -52.26 38.79 -67.48
CA LYS A 3 -51.71 37.71 -68.33
C LYS A 3 -50.76 36.88 -67.47
N GLN A 4 -51.14 35.69 -67.03
CA GLN A 4 -51.14 34.38 -67.69
C GLN A 4 -50.06 33.52 -67.04
N ALA A 5 -50.52 32.44 -66.40
CA ALA A 5 -49.73 31.44 -65.71
C ALA A 5 -49.18 30.39 -66.68
N ILE A 6 -47.93 29.99 -66.48
CA ILE A 6 -47.42 28.66 -66.85
C ILE A 6 -46.53 28.20 -65.69
N SER A 7 -46.93 27.09 -65.07
CA SER A 7 -46.21 26.40 -64.01
C SER A 7 -45.05 25.57 -64.55
N VAL A 8 -43.91 25.60 -63.87
CA VAL A 8 -42.88 24.55 -63.94
C VAL A 8 -42.57 24.12 -62.51
N ILE A 9 -42.80 22.83 -62.26
CA ILE A 9 -42.57 22.13 -60.99
C ILE A 9 -41.08 21.77 -60.93
N ALA A 10 -40.37 22.22 -59.90
CA ALA A 10 -39.06 21.72 -59.53
C ALA A 10 -39.19 20.91 -58.22
N ALA A 11 -38.92 19.61 -58.30
CA ALA A 11 -38.93 18.69 -57.16
C ALA A 11 -37.65 18.90 -56.33
N VAL A 12 -37.80 19.25 -55.05
CA VAL A 12 -36.74 19.23 -54.05
C VAL A 12 -36.89 17.95 -53.23
N VAL A 13 -35.91 17.05 -53.36
CA VAL A 13 -35.76 15.86 -52.52
C VAL A 13 -35.11 16.28 -51.21
N ILE A 14 -35.83 16.18 -50.10
CA ILE A 14 -35.28 16.36 -48.74
C ILE A 14 -34.83 14.99 -48.24
N LEU A 15 -33.51 14.77 -48.19
CA LEU A 15 -32.88 13.66 -47.50
C LEU A 15 -32.89 13.94 -45.98
N GLY A 16 -33.76 13.26 -45.24
CA GLY A 16 -33.73 13.24 -43.78
C GLY A 16 -32.62 12.31 -43.29
N ALA A 17 -31.52 12.88 -42.82
CA ALA A 17 -30.50 12.15 -42.07
C ALA A 17 -30.94 12.01 -40.61
N SER A 18 -31.47 10.84 -40.26
CA SER A 18 -31.71 10.44 -38.86
C SER A 18 -30.37 10.23 -38.16
N TRP A 19 -29.98 11.17 -37.29
CA TRP A 19 -28.92 10.98 -36.32
C TRP A 19 -29.38 10.00 -35.24
N MET A 20 -28.84 8.78 -35.25
CA MET A 20 -28.88 7.91 -34.08
C MET A 20 -27.74 8.31 -33.13
N PRO A 21 -28.01 8.59 -31.84
CA PRO A 21 -26.94 8.78 -30.88
C PRO A 21 -26.16 7.46 -30.75
N ALA A 22 -24.83 7.55 -30.85
CA ALA A 22 -23.95 6.42 -30.59
C ALA A 22 -24.25 5.88 -29.18
N SER A 23 -24.68 4.62 -29.11
CA SER A 23 -24.85 3.91 -27.85
C SER A 23 -23.49 3.87 -27.15
N ALA A 24 -23.35 4.57 -26.03
CA ALA A 24 -22.22 4.37 -25.13
C ALA A 24 -22.11 2.87 -24.82
N ALA A 25 -20.94 2.27 -25.04
CA ALA A 25 -20.72 0.88 -24.70
C ALA A 25 -21.02 0.65 -23.22
N ALA A 26 -21.76 -0.41 -22.89
CA ALA A 26 -22.02 -0.76 -21.50
C ALA A 26 -20.68 -0.96 -20.76
N PRO A 27 -20.55 -0.52 -19.50
CA PRO A 27 -19.30 -0.67 -18.75
C PRO A 27 -18.89 -2.15 -18.67
N SER A 28 -17.61 -2.43 -18.93
CA SER A 28 -17.05 -3.78 -18.90
C SER A 28 -17.30 -4.44 -17.54
N LYS A 29 -17.88 -5.64 -17.55
CA LYS A 29 -18.00 -6.52 -16.39
C LYS A 29 -16.79 -7.44 -16.37
N ILE A 30 -15.92 -7.24 -15.38
CA ILE A 30 -14.69 -8.00 -15.19
C ILE A 30 -14.98 -9.30 -14.44
N GLY A 31 -14.45 -10.41 -14.95
CA GLY A 31 -14.40 -11.71 -14.28
C GLY A 31 -12.97 -12.21 -14.18
N PHE A 32 -12.69 -13.01 -13.15
CA PHE A 32 -11.34 -13.46 -12.85
C PHE A 32 -11.16 -14.94 -13.20
N LEU A 33 -10.25 -15.25 -14.11
CA LEU A 33 -9.86 -16.62 -14.42
C LEU A 33 -8.58 -16.94 -13.66
N VAL A 34 -8.66 -17.74 -12.60
CA VAL A 34 -7.47 -18.24 -11.91
C VAL A 34 -6.92 -19.41 -12.71
N VAL A 35 -5.71 -19.25 -13.25
CA VAL A 35 -5.01 -20.31 -13.98
C VAL A 35 -3.95 -20.88 -13.06
N ALA A 36 -4.04 -22.17 -12.75
CA ALA A 36 -3.18 -22.85 -11.79
C ALA A 36 -2.60 -24.14 -12.38
N PRO A 37 -1.40 -24.55 -11.96
CA PRO A 37 -0.88 -25.86 -12.31
C PRO A 37 -1.76 -26.97 -11.71
N ASP A 38 -1.97 -28.05 -12.45
CA ASP A 38 -2.50 -29.30 -11.91
C ASP A 38 -1.45 -29.90 -10.97
N ARG A 39 -1.82 -30.00 -9.70
CA ARG A 39 -0.95 -30.50 -8.63
C ARG A 39 -1.31 -31.93 -8.22
N GLY A 40 -2.21 -32.62 -8.90
CA GLY A 40 -2.75 -33.89 -8.42
C GLY A 40 -3.82 -33.71 -7.33
N PHE A 41 -4.34 -34.82 -6.79
CA PHE A 41 -5.57 -34.83 -5.99
C PHE A 41 -5.57 -33.84 -4.80
N LEU A 42 -4.63 -33.98 -3.87
CA LEU A 42 -4.57 -33.14 -2.66
C LEU A 42 -4.22 -31.68 -3.00
N GLY A 43 -3.23 -31.45 -3.87
CA GLY A 43 -2.84 -30.11 -4.29
C GLY A 43 -3.97 -29.36 -5.01
N ASN A 44 -4.76 -30.05 -5.84
CA ASN A 44 -5.93 -29.48 -6.50
C ASN A 44 -7.08 -29.21 -5.51
N GLN A 45 -7.21 -29.99 -4.44
CA GLN A 45 -8.19 -29.71 -3.37
C GLN A 45 -7.83 -28.40 -2.64
N GLU A 46 -6.55 -28.16 -2.37
CA GLU A 46 -6.06 -26.90 -1.77
C GLU A 46 -6.35 -25.70 -2.69
N VAL A 47 -6.05 -25.82 -3.99
CA VAL A 47 -6.32 -24.76 -4.98
C VAL A 47 -7.82 -24.49 -5.12
N ARG A 48 -8.65 -25.54 -5.19
CA ARG A 48 -10.12 -25.38 -5.25
C ARG A 48 -10.64 -24.67 -4.00
N SER A 49 -10.20 -25.09 -2.81
CA SER A 49 -10.60 -24.46 -1.54
C SER A 49 -10.24 -22.98 -1.50
N LEU A 50 -9.03 -22.62 -1.96
CA LEU A 50 -8.59 -21.24 -2.11
C LEU A 50 -9.46 -20.44 -3.07
N VAL A 51 -9.75 -20.98 -4.27
CA VAL A 51 -10.54 -20.27 -5.28
C VAL A 51 -12.02 -20.20 -4.89
N ASP A 52 -12.57 -21.20 -4.21
CA ASP A 52 -13.94 -21.18 -3.70
C ASP A 52 -14.11 -20.10 -2.62
N GLU A 53 -13.11 -19.89 -1.76
CA GLU A 53 -13.09 -18.77 -0.83
C GLU A 53 -12.99 -17.41 -1.57
N PHE A 54 -12.19 -17.33 -2.63
CA PHE A 54 -12.09 -16.14 -3.46
C PHE A 54 -13.41 -15.82 -4.19
N LYS A 55 -14.11 -16.83 -4.70
CA LYS A 55 -15.42 -16.71 -5.37
C LYS A 55 -16.52 -16.11 -4.50
N LYS A 56 -16.38 -16.16 -3.16
CA LYS A 56 -17.32 -15.49 -2.25
C LYS A 56 -17.34 -13.97 -2.41
N SER A 57 -16.30 -13.38 -2.98
CA SER A 57 -16.17 -11.91 -3.11
C SER A 57 -16.05 -11.42 -4.56
N TYR A 58 -15.78 -12.31 -5.52
CA TYR A 58 -15.53 -11.97 -6.92
C TYR A 58 -16.14 -13.02 -7.86
N THR A 59 -16.65 -12.60 -9.01
CA THR A 59 -17.02 -13.53 -10.08
C THR A 59 -15.75 -14.12 -10.68
N ALA A 60 -15.48 -15.38 -10.36
CA ALA A 60 -14.25 -16.05 -10.75
C ALA A 60 -14.48 -17.51 -11.14
N SER A 61 -13.58 -18.06 -11.94
CA SER A 61 -13.51 -19.48 -12.27
C SER A 61 -12.06 -19.99 -12.17
N LEU A 62 -11.89 -21.32 -12.16
CA LEU A 62 -10.60 -21.98 -12.04
C LEU A 62 -10.34 -22.83 -13.28
N ALA A 63 -9.20 -22.61 -13.93
CA ALA A 63 -8.64 -23.54 -14.89
C ALA A 63 -7.38 -24.19 -14.32
N LEU A 64 -7.41 -25.52 -14.23
CA LEU A 64 -6.21 -26.31 -13.96
C LEU A 64 -5.52 -26.62 -15.28
N VAL A 65 -4.20 -26.58 -15.30
CA VAL A 65 -3.39 -26.94 -16.47
C VAL A 65 -2.29 -27.89 -16.03
N GLY A 66 -2.20 -29.06 -16.65
CA GLY A 66 -1.15 -30.04 -16.37
C GLY A 66 0.09 -29.86 -17.22
N ARG A 67 1.13 -30.61 -16.87
CA ARG A 67 2.47 -30.53 -17.50
C ARG A 67 2.46 -30.95 -18.97
N ASP A 68 1.60 -31.90 -19.31
CA ASP A 68 1.35 -32.44 -20.64
C ASP A 68 0.48 -31.52 -21.53
N TYR A 69 0.19 -30.29 -21.08
CA TYR A 69 -0.45 -29.28 -21.93
C TYR A 69 0.42 -28.93 -23.14
N THR A 70 -0.07 -29.28 -24.33
CA THR A 70 0.58 -29.04 -25.63
C THR A 70 -0.17 -28.04 -26.51
N GLY A 71 -1.24 -27.42 -26.00
CA GLY A 71 -2.03 -26.41 -26.72
C GLY A 71 -3.52 -26.75 -26.83
N VAL A 72 -4.17 -26.22 -27.87
CA VAL A 72 -5.64 -26.26 -28.07
C VAL A 72 -6.22 -27.66 -28.25
N GLU A 73 -5.40 -28.64 -28.62
CA GLU A 73 -5.82 -30.04 -28.77
C GLU A 73 -5.57 -30.90 -27.51
N SER A 74 -4.94 -30.33 -26.48
CA SER A 74 -4.65 -31.05 -25.23
C SER A 74 -5.90 -31.29 -24.38
N GLU A 75 -5.86 -32.28 -23.48
CA GLU A 75 -6.98 -32.55 -22.57
C GLU A 75 -7.30 -31.35 -21.64
N TYR A 76 -6.29 -30.54 -21.31
CA TYR A 76 -6.46 -29.33 -20.50
C TYR A 76 -7.13 -28.17 -21.24
N ALA A 77 -7.22 -28.22 -22.58
CA ALA A 77 -8.01 -27.25 -23.35
C ALA A 77 -9.49 -27.23 -22.91
N ALA A 78 -10.04 -28.39 -22.54
CA ALA A 78 -11.41 -28.49 -22.05
C ALA A 78 -11.62 -27.77 -20.70
N TYR A 79 -10.59 -27.76 -19.84
CA TYR A 79 -10.64 -27.07 -18.54
C TYR A 79 -10.58 -25.55 -18.71
N LEU A 80 -9.66 -25.07 -19.55
CA LEU A 80 -9.55 -23.64 -19.91
C LEU A 80 -10.83 -23.13 -20.57
N THR A 81 -11.36 -23.88 -21.54
CA THR A 81 -12.60 -23.55 -22.24
C THR A 81 -13.79 -23.50 -21.29
N ARG A 82 -13.95 -24.52 -20.43
CA ARG A 82 -15.06 -24.56 -19.45
C ARG A 82 -14.99 -23.39 -18.48
N ALA A 83 -13.81 -23.11 -17.92
CA ALA A 83 -13.64 -22.01 -16.97
C ALA A 83 -13.94 -20.65 -17.61
N ALA A 84 -13.56 -20.42 -18.86
CA ALA A 84 -13.92 -19.21 -19.59
C ALA A 84 -15.41 -19.16 -19.94
N GLN A 85 -16.02 -20.29 -20.31
CA GLN A 85 -17.46 -20.39 -20.56
C GLN A 85 -18.28 -20.11 -19.30
N GLU A 86 -17.85 -20.56 -18.12
CA GLU A 86 -18.49 -20.24 -16.84
C GLU A 86 -18.56 -18.72 -16.62
N LEU A 87 -17.46 -18.00 -16.88
CA LEU A 87 -17.44 -16.53 -16.78
C LEU A 87 -18.36 -15.89 -17.84
N LYS A 88 -18.33 -16.38 -19.08
CA LYS A 88 -19.21 -15.90 -20.15
C LYS A 88 -20.69 -16.07 -19.79
N GLN A 89 -21.06 -17.23 -19.24
CA GLN A 89 -22.42 -17.53 -18.77
C GLN A 89 -22.82 -16.67 -17.57
N ALA A 90 -21.86 -16.28 -16.72
CA ALA A 90 -22.07 -15.30 -15.65
C ALA A 90 -22.21 -13.86 -16.17
N GLY A 91 -22.17 -13.63 -17.48
CA GLY A 91 -22.35 -12.32 -18.11
C GLY A 91 -21.12 -11.41 -18.03
N ILE A 92 -19.93 -11.99 -17.86
CA ILE A 92 -18.65 -11.29 -17.91
C ILE A 92 -18.35 -10.87 -19.36
N THR A 93 -17.82 -9.67 -19.52
CA THR A 93 -17.45 -9.09 -20.83
C THR A 93 -15.94 -8.97 -21.02
N GLU A 94 -15.15 -9.15 -19.95
CA GLU A 94 -13.69 -9.11 -19.97
C GLU A 94 -13.11 -10.04 -18.90
N ILE A 95 -12.10 -10.82 -19.27
CA ILE A 95 -11.42 -11.75 -18.37
C ILE A 95 -10.08 -11.17 -17.94
N VAL A 96 -9.89 -11.10 -16.63
CA VAL A 96 -8.58 -10.91 -16.01
C VAL A 96 -8.05 -12.28 -15.61
N ALA A 97 -7.01 -12.74 -16.29
CA ALA A 97 -6.35 -14.00 -15.99
C ALA A 97 -5.30 -13.80 -14.89
N ILE A 98 -5.45 -14.53 -13.78
CA ILE A 98 -4.55 -14.50 -12.62
C ILE A 98 -3.69 -15.77 -12.64
N PRO A 99 -2.37 -15.66 -12.86
CA PRO A 99 -1.48 -16.81 -12.84
C PRO A 99 -1.11 -17.21 -11.41
N LEU A 100 -1.66 -18.34 -10.92
CA LEU A 100 -1.26 -18.96 -9.64
C LEU A 100 0.06 -19.72 -9.80
N PHE A 101 1.09 -18.99 -10.17
CA PHE A 101 2.46 -19.45 -10.42
C PHE A 101 3.42 -18.50 -9.71
N LEU A 102 4.58 -19.02 -9.27
CA LEU A 102 5.61 -18.20 -8.65
C LEU A 102 6.08 -17.09 -9.62
N SER A 103 6.41 -17.49 -10.85
CA SER A 103 7.08 -16.64 -11.85
C SER A 103 6.37 -16.74 -13.20
N GLU A 104 6.36 -15.63 -13.95
CA GLU A 104 5.93 -15.60 -15.36
C GLU A 104 6.87 -16.41 -16.27
N ALA A 105 8.07 -16.74 -15.78
CA ALA A 105 9.01 -17.58 -16.49
C ALA A 105 8.70 -19.07 -16.42
N ASP A 106 7.68 -19.47 -15.64
CA ASP A 106 7.22 -20.85 -15.56
C ASP A 106 6.87 -21.38 -16.97
N PRO A 107 7.45 -22.51 -17.40
CA PRO A 107 7.27 -23.04 -18.75
C PRO A 107 5.83 -23.41 -19.09
N LEU A 108 5.09 -23.92 -18.11
CA LEU A 108 3.69 -24.26 -18.31
C LEU A 108 2.88 -22.99 -18.52
N LEU A 109 3.10 -21.97 -17.69
CA LEU A 109 2.47 -20.67 -17.86
C LEU A 109 2.82 -20.03 -19.21
N LYS A 110 4.09 -20.06 -19.63
CA LYS A 110 4.54 -19.56 -20.94
C LYS A 110 3.83 -20.22 -22.12
N ARG A 111 3.49 -21.52 -22.02
CA ARG A 111 2.71 -22.22 -23.05
C ARG A 111 1.24 -21.77 -23.05
N VAL A 112 0.65 -21.54 -21.88
CA VAL A 112 -0.77 -21.18 -21.74
C VAL A 112 -1.04 -19.73 -22.12
N MET A 113 -0.21 -18.79 -21.68
CA MET A 113 -0.42 -17.35 -21.85
C MET A 113 -0.80 -16.90 -23.27
N PRO A 114 -0.05 -17.25 -24.34
CA PRO A 114 -0.37 -16.82 -25.70
C PRO A 114 -1.60 -17.52 -26.28
N LEU A 115 -1.97 -18.69 -25.74
CA LEU A 115 -3.08 -19.50 -26.24
C LEU A 115 -4.40 -19.23 -25.50
N LEU A 116 -4.36 -18.53 -24.36
CA LEU A 116 -5.57 -18.30 -23.55
C LEU A 116 -6.73 -17.69 -24.34
N PRO A 117 -6.54 -16.70 -25.24
CA PRO A 117 -7.63 -16.14 -26.05
C PRO A 117 -8.37 -17.16 -26.94
N ALA A 118 -7.73 -18.27 -27.30
CA ALA A 118 -8.38 -19.32 -28.09
C ALA A 118 -9.51 -20.04 -27.32
N TYR A 119 -9.52 -19.98 -25.99
CA TYR A 119 -10.49 -20.66 -25.13
C TYR A 119 -11.65 -19.78 -24.69
N THR A 120 -11.60 -18.46 -24.95
CA THR A 120 -12.51 -17.49 -24.33
C THR A 120 -13.72 -17.13 -25.17
N ASP A 121 -13.86 -17.76 -26.35
CA ASP A 121 -14.99 -17.58 -27.26
C ASP A 121 -15.28 -16.08 -27.53
N GLY A 122 -14.20 -15.36 -27.85
CA GLY A 122 -14.19 -13.95 -28.22
C GLY A 122 -14.14 -12.95 -27.05
N LEU A 123 -14.16 -13.40 -25.79
CA LEU A 123 -14.00 -12.49 -24.65
C LEU A 123 -12.55 -11.95 -24.60
N PRO A 124 -12.35 -10.61 -24.48
CA PRO A 124 -11.04 -10.02 -24.23
C PRO A 124 -10.41 -10.59 -22.97
N VAL A 125 -9.10 -10.84 -23.04
CA VAL A 125 -8.31 -11.37 -21.93
C VAL A 125 -7.08 -10.52 -21.72
N ARG A 126 -6.76 -10.25 -20.47
CA ARG A 126 -5.47 -9.70 -20.06
C ARG A 126 -4.92 -10.43 -18.84
N TRP A 127 -3.61 -10.50 -18.77
CA TRP A 127 -2.89 -11.13 -17.66
C TRP A 127 -2.45 -10.09 -16.63
N VAL A 128 -2.51 -10.47 -15.36
CA VAL A 128 -1.82 -9.77 -14.27
C VAL A 128 -0.54 -10.52 -13.91
N HIS A 129 0.31 -9.87 -13.12
CA HIS A 129 1.61 -10.44 -12.72
C HIS A 129 1.49 -11.72 -11.86
N ALA A 130 2.53 -12.55 -11.97
CA ALA A 130 2.73 -13.73 -11.13
C ALA A 130 3.01 -13.39 -9.66
N MET A 131 2.98 -14.41 -8.81
CA MET A 131 3.01 -14.28 -7.35
C MET A 131 4.24 -13.52 -6.83
N ALA A 132 5.43 -13.74 -7.41
CA ALA A 132 6.67 -13.15 -6.91
C ALA A 132 6.73 -11.61 -6.95
N HIS A 133 5.76 -10.95 -7.58
CA HIS A 133 5.67 -9.48 -7.67
C HIS A 133 4.94 -8.80 -6.51
N ASP A 134 4.43 -9.55 -5.51
CA ASP A 134 3.73 -8.96 -4.36
C ASP A 134 4.38 -9.38 -3.03
N TYR A 135 4.56 -8.41 -2.12
CA TYR A 135 5.22 -8.64 -0.83
C TYR A 135 4.49 -9.66 0.05
N LEU A 136 3.18 -9.85 -0.16
CA LEU A 136 2.40 -10.86 0.55
C LEU A 136 2.95 -12.28 0.34
N ILE A 137 3.64 -12.53 -0.79
CA ILE A 137 4.30 -13.80 -1.10
C ILE A 137 5.65 -13.89 -0.41
N GLY A 138 6.40 -12.78 -0.33
CA GLY A 138 7.62 -12.68 0.48
C GLY A 138 7.34 -12.97 1.96
N GLN A 139 6.20 -12.53 2.48
CA GLN A 139 5.76 -12.84 3.83
C GLN A 139 5.51 -14.34 4.07
N ILE A 140 5.05 -15.09 3.07
CA ILE A 140 4.92 -16.56 3.19
C ILE A 140 6.29 -17.16 3.45
N VAL A 141 7.29 -16.78 2.64
CA VAL A 141 8.66 -17.28 2.80
C VAL A 141 9.22 -16.86 4.15
N LEU A 142 8.99 -15.62 4.60
CA LEU A 142 9.37 -15.17 5.94
C LEU A 142 8.74 -16.04 7.04
N ASP A 143 7.42 -16.32 6.98
CA ASP A 143 6.73 -17.15 7.97
C ASP A 143 7.32 -18.57 8.02
N ARG A 144 7.65 -19.16 6.86
CA ARG A 144 8.30 -20.48 6.80
C ARG A 144 9.72 -20.45 7.37
N VAL A 145 10.47 -19.39 7.10
CA VAL A 145 11.81 -19.18 7.65
C VAL A 145 11.76 -19.02 9.17
N GLU A 146 10.84 -18.19 9.70
CA GLU A 146 10.66 -17.98 11.14
C GLU A 146 10.24 -19.25 11.87
N ALA A 147 9.51 -20.14 11.20
CA ALA A 147 9.15 -21.44 11.75
C ALA A 147 10.32 -22.44 11.85
N LEU A 148 11.50 -22.12 11.29
CA LEU A 148 12.69 -22.98 11.24
C LEU A 148 13.94 -22.38 11.90
N SER A 149 14.10 -21.06 11.80
CA SER A 149 15.28 -20.30 12.24
C SER A 149 15.32 -20.15 13.75
N GLU A 150 16.51 -20.32 14.32
CA GLU A 150 16.78 -20.12 15.76
C GLU A 150 17.75 -18.95 15.96
N HIS A 151 18.85 -18.94 15.18
CA HIS A 151 19.92 -17.95 15.28
C HIS A 151 20.37 -17.49 13.87
N PRO A 152 19.59 -16.62 13.20
CA PRO A 152 19.79 -16.24 11.80
C PRO A 152 21.25 -15.88 11.46
N GLU A 153 21.91 -15.10 12.30
CA GLU A 153 23.27 -14.59 12.10
C GLU A 153 24.35 -15.68 12.01
N SER A 154 24.04 -16.89 12.49
CA SER A 154 24.91 -18.06 12.42
C SER A 154 24.45 -19.10 11.38
N GLU A 155 23.27 -18.88 10.80
CA GLU A 155 22.57 -19.79 9.92
C GLU A 155 22.75 -19.43 8.44
N ARG A 156 22.68 -20.45 7.59
CA ARG A 156 22.54 -20.30 6.14
C ARG A 156 21.08 -20.50 5.74
N LEU A 157 20.55 -19.60 4.91
CA LEU A 157 19.23 -19.75 4.31
C LEU A 157 19.37 -20.13 2.83
N ILE A 158 18.77 -21.26 2.44
CA ILE A 158 18.62 -21.67 1.04
C ILE A 158 17.14 -21.69 0.70
N VAL A 159 16.72 -20.85 -0.25
CA VAL A 159 15.35 -20.82 -0.76
C VAL A 159 15.30 -21.55 -2.10
N VAL A 160 14.43 -22.56 -2.22
CA VAL A 160 14.37 -23.46 -3.38
C VAL A 160 13.14 -23.17 -4.21
N ALA A 161 13.34 -22.81 -5.47
CA ALA A 161 12.31 -22.79 -6.50
C ALA A 161 12.52 -23.94 -7.50
N THR A 162 11.54 -24.16 -8.37
CA THR A 162 11.59 -25.23 -9.39
C THR A 162 10.99 -24.78 -10.70
N GLY A 163 11.23 -25.53 -11.76
CA GLY A 163 10.49 -25.43 -13.02
C GLY A 163 11.28 -24.80 -14.16
N ALA A 164 12.61 -24.68 -14.07
CA ALA A 164 13.41 -24.23 -15.20
C ALA A 164 13.43 -25.29 -16.33
N LEU A 165 13.32 -24.88 -17.60
CA LEU A 165 13.59 -25.76 -18.76
C LEU A 165 14.97 -25.52 -19.39
N ASP A 166 15.50 -24.31 -19.21
CA ASP A 166 16.71 -23.82 -19.82
C ASP A 166 17.36 -22.76 -18.93
N SER A 167 18.57 -22.32 -19.26
CA SER A 167 19.29 -21.32 -18.45
C SER A 167 18.59 -19.97 -18.41
N SER A 168 17.74 -19.65 -19.40
CA SER A 168 16.97 -18.40 -19.43
C SER A 168 15.84 -18.41 -18.39
N SER A 169 15.03 -19.46 -18.39
CA SER A 169 13.98 -19.69 -17.40
C SER A 169 14.58 -19.89 -16.00
N GLU A 170 15.71 -20.58 -15.86
CA GLU A 170 16.44 -20.68 -14.59
C GLU A 170 16.80 -19.29 -14.05
N THR A 171 17.43 -18.44 -14.87
CA THR A 171 17.83 -17.09 -14.48
C THR A 171 16.63 -16.23 -14.07
N ALA A 172 15.53 -16.32 -14.81
CA ALA A 172 14.32 -15.55 -14.53
C ALA A 172 13.61 -16.00 -13.25
N ILE A 173 13.44 -17.32 -13.05
CA ILE A 173 12.86 -17.88 -11.82
C ILE A 173 13.76 -17.58 -10.61
N ARG A 174 15.08 -17.65 -10.78
CA ARG A 174 16.05 -17.30 -9.74
C ARG A 174 15.88 -15.85 -9.32
N ARG A 175 15.81 -14.91 -10.27
CA ARG A 175 15.58 -13.49 -9.99
C ARG A 175 14.28 -13.24 -9.21
N ASP A 176 13.21 -13.93 -9.56
CA ASP A 176 11.93 -13.81 -8.84
C ASP A 176 12.01 -14.40 -7.42
N THR A 177 12.76 -15.49 -7.25
CA THR A 177 13.03 -16.08 -5.94
C THR A 177 13.93 -15.17 -5.09
N GLU A 178 14.90 -14.50 -5.71
CA GLU A 178 15.77 -13.50 -5.08
C GLU A 178 14.99 -12.28 -4.57
N LYS A 179 13.86 -11.90 -5.20
CA LYS A 179 12.96 -10.88 -4.64
C LYS A 179 12.33 -11.34 -3.33
N LEU A 180 11.90 -12.60 -3.25
CA LEU A 180 11.35 -13.17 -2.01
C LEU A 180 12.41 -13.28 -0.91
N VAL A 181 13.62 -13.72 -1.28
CA VAL A 181 14.79 -13.68 -0.40
C VAL A 181 15.06 -12.26 0.09
N GLY A 182 15.05 -11.28 -0.82
CA GLY A 182 15.24 -9.86 -0.53
C GLY A 182 14.17 -9.28 0.38
N TYR A 183 12.98 -9.89 0.46
CA TYR A 183 11.98 -9.56 1.47
C TYR A 183 12.38 -10.13 2.84
N VAL A 184 12.76 -11.42 2.91
CA VAL A 184 13.18 -12.07 4.16
C VAL A 184 14.37 -11.36 4.81
N THR A 185 15.37 -10.97 4.01
CA THR A 185 16.61 -10.35 4.51
C THR A 185 16.43 -8.92 5.06
N ARG A 186 15.26 -8.30 4.85
CA ARG A 186 14.87 -7.05 5.53
C ARG A 186 14.58 -7.25 7.03
N TYR A 187 14.22 -8.47 7.41
CA TYR A 187 13.75 -8.81 8.75
C TYR A 187 14.69 -9.76 9.50
N LYS A 188 15.45 -10.59 8.78
CA LYS A 188 16.40 -11.57 9.35
C LYS A 188 17.74 -11.48 8.64
N HIS A 189 18.81 -11.29 9.40
CA HIS A 189 20.16 -11.22 8.87
C HIS A 189 20.83 -12.60 8.97
N PHE A 190 20.90 -13.31 7.85
CA PHE A 190 21.56 -14.60 7.78
C PHE A 190 23.05 -14.47 7.49
N ARG A 191 23.85 -15.45 7.93
CA ARG A 191 25.28 -15.52 7.60
C ARG A 191 25.49 -15.57 6.09
N GLU A 192 24.69 -16.40 5.43
CA GLU A 192 24.70 -16.64 3.99
C GLU A 192 23.28 -16.89 3.50
N VAL A 193 22.98 -16.40 2.30
CA VAL A 193 21.68 -16.60 1.67
C VAL A 193 21.85 -16.94 0.20
N GLU A 194 21.10 -17.95 -0.25
CA GLU A 194 21.10 -18.38 -1.64
C GLU A 194 19.69 -18.73 -2.11
N ALA A 195 19.37 -18.35 -3.35
CA ALA A 195 18.21 -18.85 -4.07
C ALA A 195 18.67 -19.91 -5.08
N VAL A 196 18.04 -21.08 -5.11
CA VAL A 196 18.38 -22.20 -6.01
C VAL A 196 17.15 -22.62 -6.82
N VAL A 197 17.34 -22.96 -8.09
CA VAL A 197 16.26 -23.36 -9.00
C VAL A 197 16.49 -24.75 -9.55
N TYR A 198 15.62 -25.71 -9.22
CA TYR A 198 15.63 -27.02 -9.86
C TYR A 198 15.00 -26.98 -11.24
N TYR A 199 15.56 -27.77 -12.16
CA TYR A 199 15.04 -27.97 -13.50
C TYR A 199 13.85 -28.92 -13.50
N ASP A 200 12.85 -28.63 -14.34
CA ASP A 200 11.80 -29.59 -14.62
C ASP A 200 12.38 -30.82 -15.35
N ARG A 201 11.71 -31.98 -15.24
CA ARG A 201 12.16 -33.23 -15.86
C ARG A 201 12.13 -33.17 -17.38
N GLU A 202 11.31 -32.30 -17.96
CA GLU A 202 11.26 -32.06 -19.40
C GLU A 202 12.44 -31.21 -19.92
N ALA A 203 13.27 -30.65 -19.02
CA ALA A 203 14.45 -29.88 -19.42
C ALA A 203 15.50 -30.76 -20.10
N GLU A 204 16.23 -30.18 -21.04
CA GLU A 204 17.41 -30.84 -21.62
C GLU A 204 18.46 -31.10 -20.52
N ASN A 205 18.93 -32.34 -20.42
CA ASN A 205 19.88 -32.81 -19.39
C ASN A 205 19.40 -32.52 -17.96
N ALA A 206 18.09 -32.55 -17.71
CA ALA A 206 17.49 -32.27 -16.40
C ALA A 206 18.12 -33.09 -15.27
N GLU A 207 18.40 -34.38 -15.49
CA GLU A 207 18.99 -35.25 -14.48
C GLU A 207 20.39 -34.81 -14.07
N GLU A 208 21.25 -34.51 -15.04
CA GLU A 208 22.61 -34.03 -14.80
C GLU A 208 22.59 -32.68 -14.06
N ARG A 209 21.83 -31.71 -14.57
CA ARG A 209 21.69 -30.39 -13.95
C ARG A 209 21.15 -30.47 -12.51
N ASN A 210 20.14 -31.29 -12.28
CA ASN A 210 19.58 -31.48 -10.95
C ASN A 210 20.52 -32.25 -10.02
N ALA A 211 21.37 -33.13 -10.55
CA ALA A 211 22.41 -33.80 -9.79
C ALA A 211 23.52 -32.82 -9.36
N GLU A 212 23.92 -31.89 -10.24
CA GLU A 212 24.86 -30.81 -9.91
C GLU A 212 24.30 -29.90 -8.81
N ILE A 213 23.03 -29.47 -8.94
CA ILE A 213 22.34 -28.68 -7.91
C ILE A 213 22.33 -29.43 -6.58
N LYS A 214 21.97 -30.71 -6.58
CA LYS A 214 21.97 -31.53 -5.37
C LYS A 214 23.37 -31.63 -4.76
N ALA A 215 24.41 -31.83 -5.57
CA ALA A 215 25.79 -31.90 -5.09
C ALA A 215 26.23 -30.58 -4.45
N HIS A 216 25.89 -29.44 -5.07
CA HIS A 216 26.12 -28.11 -4.50
C HIS A 216 25.41 -27.93 -3.15
N LEU A 217 24.12 -28.29 -3.06
CA LEU A 217 23.36 -28.20 -1.82
C LEU A 217 23.95 -29.09 -0.70
N LEU A 218 24.35 -30.32 -1.02
CA LEU A 218 25.04 -31.20 -0.07
C LEU A 218 26.37 -30.61 0.40
N ALA A 219 27.15 -30.01 -0.51
CA ALA A 219 28.40 -29.35 -0.17
C ALA A 219 28.17 -28.15 0.75
N GLN A 220 27.12 -27.35 0.53
CA GLN A 220 26.73 -26.29 1.45
C GLN A 220 26.35 -26.87 2.82
N MET A 221 25.44 -27.84 2.87
CA MET A 221 24.97 -28.45 4.12
C MET A 221 26.07 -29.14 4.94
N ALA A 222 27.18 -29.55 4.31
CA ALA A 222 28.34 -30.14 4.99
C ALA A 222 29.26 -29.11 5.66
N GLN A 223 29.15 -27.81 5.30
CA GLN A 223 29.92 -26.75 5.94
C GLN A 223 29.43 -26.50 7.37
N GLN A 224 30.29 -25.89 8.20
CA GLN A 224 29.93 -25.55 9.57
C GLN A 224 28.75 -24.55 9.61
N GLY A 225 27.83 -24.76 10.54
CA GLY A 225 26.65 -23.92 10.74
C GLY A 225 25.36 -24.61 10.29
N ARG A 226 24.25 -24.17 10.87
CA ARG A 226 22.92 -24.72 10.58
C ARG A 226 22.43 -24.18 9.23
N THR A 227 21.91 -25.06 8.38
CA THR A 227 21.34 -24.69 7.07
C THR A 227 19.84 -24.88 7.10
N LEU A 228 19.10 -23.85 6.69
CA LEU A 228 17.66 -23.87 6.48
C LEU A 228 17.39 -24.07 4.99
N LEU A 229 16.48 -24.99 4.66
CA LEU A 229 16.01 -25.21 3.30
C LEU A 229 14.51 -24.90 3.23
N VAL A 230 14.15 -23.87 2.47
CA VAL A 230 12.77 -23.35 2.42
C VAL A 230 12.21 -23.45 1.00
N PRO A 231 11.15 -24.25 0.78
CA PRO A 231 10.46 -24.31 -0.51
C PRO A 231 9.74 -23.00 -0.85
N ALA A 232 10.01 -22.46 -2.04
CA ALA A 232 9.31 -21.32 -2.63
C ALA A 232 8.71 -21.69 -4.00
N PHE A 233 7.98 -22.81 -4.06
CA PHE A 233 7.32 -23.28 -5.28
C PHE A 233 5.87 -23.69 -5.02
N ILE A 234 5.15 -24.04 -6.10
CA ILE A 234 3.85 -24.71 -6.07
C ILE A 234 3.98 -25.99 -6.91
N GLY A 235 4.24 -27.11 -6.25
CA GLY A 235 4.58 -28.38 -6.89
C GLY A 235 3.44 -29.40 -6.92
N PRO A 236 3.68 -30.54 -7.61
CA PRO A 236 2.81 -31.71 -7.51
C PRO A 236 2.67 -32.20 -6.06
N LYS A 237 1.45 -32.61 -5.72
CA LYS A 237 0.98 -33.07 -4.43
C LYS A 237 -0.25 -33.96 -4.63
N PHE A 238 -0.04 -35.21 -5.02
CA PHE A 238 -1.11 -36.19 -5.18
C PHE A 238 -1.69 -36.58 -3.81
N ASP A 239 -0.78 -36.84 -2.86
CA ASP A 239 -1.03 -37.00 -1.44
C ASP A 239 0.17 -36.46 -0.64
N HIS A 240 0.26 -36.74 0.66
CA HIS A 240 1.37 -36.27 1.49
C HIS A 240 2.71 -36.96 1.20
N ALA A 241 2.72 -38.20 0.73
CA ALA A 241 3.93 -38.95 0.41
C ALA A 241 4.37 -38.72 -1.05
N MET A 242 3.42 -38.53 -1.96
CA MET A 242 3.63 -38.24 -3.37
C MET A 242 3.54 -36.73 -3.63
N SER A 243 4.43 -35.96 -2.97
CA SER A 243 4.57 -34.52 -3.17
C SER A 243 6.01 -34.14 -3.53
N LEU A 244 6.16 -32.98 -4.18
CA LEU A 244 7.47 -32.40 -4.47
C LEU A 244 8.24 -32.06 -3.19
N THR A 245 7.54 -31.63 -2.14
CA THR A 245 8.14 -31.38 -0.83
C THR A 245 8.67 -32.66 -0.19
N ASN A 246 7.94 -33.78 -0.26
CA ASN A 246 8.42 -35.06 0.27
C ASN A 246 9.57 -35.65 -0.57
N TRP A 247 9.54 -35.44 -1.90
CA TRP A 247 10.68 -35.77 -2.76
C TRP A 247 11.93 -34.98 -2.36
N LEU A 248 11.80 -33.67 -2.11
CA LEU A 248 12.90 -32.81 -1.70
C LEU A 248 13.45 -33.21 -0.32
N ASP A 249 12.57 -33.47 0.65
CA ASP A 249 12.94 -34.02 1.96
C ASP A 249 13.78 -35.30 1.81
N GLY A 250 13.29 -36.24 0.99
CA GLY A 250 13.96 -37.49 0.65
C GLY A 250 15.40 -37.33 0.13
N GLN A 251 15.72 -36.22 -0.55
CA GLN A 251 17.07 -35.97 -1.05
C GLN A 251 18.09 -35.70 0.06
N PHE A 252 17.64 -35.19 1.21
CA PHE A 252 18.49 -34.63 2.26
C PHE A 252 18.25 -35.24 3.66
N LYS A 253 17.48 -36.33 3.77
CA LYS A 253 17.18 -37.02 5.06
C LYS A 253 18.39 -37.42 5.90
N GLN A 254 19.56 -37.60 5.27
CA GLN A 254 20.80 -37.99 5.95
C GLN A 254 21.67 -36.78 6.33
N THR A 255 21.14 -35.57 6.20
CA THR A 255 21.82 -34.32 6.55
C THR A 255 21.18 -33.68 7.79
N HIS A 256 21.83 -32.67 8.37
CA HIS A 256 21.30 -31.89 9.50
C HIS A 256 20.53 -30.65 9.05
N VAL A 257 19.99 -30.65 7.82
CA VAL A 257 19.25 -29.51 7.28
C VAL A 257 17.95 -29.28 8.07
N ALA A 258 17.68 -28.02 8.42
CA ALA A 258 16.39 -27.63 8.98
C ALA A 258 15.39 -27.48 7.82
N TYR A 259 14.39 -28.36 7.76
CA TYR A 259 13.42 -28.44 6.69
C TYR A 259 12.00 -28.70 7.23
N LYS A 260 11.01 -28.04 6.63
CA LYS A 260 9.59 -28.36 6.78
C LYS A 260 8.97 -28.54 5.39
N PRO A 261 8.13 -29.57 5.16
CA PRO A 261 7.53 -29.86 3.86
C PRO A 261 6.35 -28.92 3.53
N GLU A 262 6.53 -27.62 3.76
CA GLU A 262 5.55 -26.57 3.55
C GLU A 262 6.01 -25.68 2.40
N GLU A 263 5.25 -25.69 1.32
CA GLU A 263 5.47 -24.85 0.14
C GLU A 263 4.63 -23.55 0.21
N LEU A 264 4.51 -22.81 -0.90
CA LEU A 264 3.76 -21.55 -0.91
C LEU A 264 2.25 -21.76 -0.66
N LEU A 265 1.74 -22.96 -0.93
CA LEU A 265 0.36 -23.37 -0.68
C LEU A 265 0.28 -24.61 0.22
N PRO A 266 -0.66 -24.63 1.18
CA PRO A 266 -1.64 -23.59 1.51
C PRO A 266 -1.05 -22.50 2.42
N HIS A 267 -1.48 -21.24 2.21
CA HIS A 267 -1.19 -20.13 3.11
C HIS A 267 -2.23 -19.01 2.97
N PRO A 268 -2.72 -18.38 4.06
CA PRO A 268 -3.77 -17.34 4.00
C PRO A 268 -3.37 -16.13 3.15
N ASN A 269 -2.08 -15.77 3.09
CA ASN A 269 -1.63 -14.66 2.25
C ASN A 269 -1.87 -14.88 0.75
N VAL A 270 -2.02 -16.12 0.27
CA VAL A 270 -2.32 -16.33 -1.16
C VAL A 270 -3.75 -15.89 -1.47
N LEU A 271 -4.69 -16.08 -0.54
CA LEU A 271 -6.04 -15.51 -0.68
C LEU A 271 -5.99 -13.98 -0.64
N LEU A 272 -5.23 -13.39 0.29
CA LEU A 272 -5.05 -11.94 0.34
C LEU A 272 -4.46 -11.40 -0.97
N TRP A 273 -3.45 -12.07 -1.54
CA TRP A 273 -2.86 -11.71 -2.82
C TRP A 273 -3.88 -11.80 -3.96
N LEU A 274 -4.66 -12.89 -4.06
CA LEU A 274 -5.74 -13.00 -5.05
C LEU A 274 -6.75 -11.85 -4.94
N LYS A 275 -7.21 -11.56 -3.72
CA LYS A 275 -8.15 -10.47 -3.44
C LYS A 275 -7.53 -9.10 -3.75
N LYS A 276 -6.25 -8.88 -3.43
CA LYS A 276 -5.52 -7.64 -3.69
C LYS A 276 -5.37 -7.38 -5.18
N THR A 277 -4.97 -8.42 -5.92
CA THR A 277 -4.89 -8.41 -7.37
C THR A 277 -6.24 -8.11 -7.98
N ALA A 278 -7.30 -8.82 -7.56
CA ALA A 278 -8.65 -8.53 -8.03
C ALA A 278 -9.14 -7.12 -7.67
N ASN A 279 -8.76 -6.61 -6.50
CA ASN A 279 -9.06 -5.25 -6.08
C ASN A 279 -8.40 -4.21 -6.97
N ARG A 280 -7.21 -4.45 -7.54
CA ARG A 280 -6.56 -3.54 -8.51
C ARG A 280 -7.38 -3.39 -9.78
N GLU A 281 -8.01 -4.48 -10.21
CA GLU A 281 -8.68 -4.57 -11.51
C GLU A 281 -10.18 -4.30 -11.46
N ALA A 282 -10.84 -4.67 -10.37
CA ALA A 282 -12.30 -4.55 -10.25
C ALA A 282 -12.73 -3.08 -10.14
N PRO A 283 -13.86 -2.70 -10.76
CA PRO A 283 -14.42 -1.37 -10.58
C PRO A 283 -14.77 -1.13 -9.12
N LEU A 284 -14.49 0.09 -8.66
CA LEU A 284 -14.70 0.51 -7.29
C LEU A 284 -16.03 1.23 -7.14
N THR A 285 -16.74 0.94 -6.05
CA THR A 285 -17.93 1.70 -5.64
C THR A 285 -17.66 2.49 -4.37
N ALA A 286 -18.41 3.59 -4.14
CA ALA A 286 -18.22 4.45 -2.98
C ALA A 286 -18.35 3.70 -1.64
N SER A 287 -19.23 2.69 -1.56
CA SER A 287 -19.40 1.86 -0.35
C SER A 287 -18.21 0.96 -0.04
N GLN A 288 -17.26 0.81 -0.96
CA GLN A 288 -16.04 0.01 -0.79
C GLN A 288 -14.82 0.86 -0.44
N ILE A 289 -15.02 2.16 -0.17
CA ILE A 289 -13.99 3.11 0.26
C ILE A 289 -14.17 3.36 1.76
N GLY A 290 -13.12 3.10 2.52
CA GLY A 290 -13.01 3.41 3.93
C GLY A 290 -11.84 4.37 4.18
N VAL A 291 -11.71 4.81 5.42
CA VAL A 291 -10.68 5.77 5.81
C VAL A 291 -10.00 5.28 7.09
N VAL A 292 -8.67 5.32 7.10
CA VAL A 292 -7.90 5.18 8.34
C VAL A 292 -7.32 6.55 8.66
N ILE A 293 -7.60 7.09 9.84
CA ILE A 293 -6.99 8.33 10.32
C ILE A 293 -5.95 7.97 11.39
N MET A 294 -4.71 8.40 11.15
CA MET A 294 -3.55 8.16 12.01
C MET A 294 -3.10 9.48 12.65
N PRO A 295 -3.67 9.85 13.81
CA PRO A 295 -3.12 10.88 14.68
C PRO A 295 -2.01 10.32 15.58
N HIS A 296 -1.15 11.19 16.10
CA HIS A 296 -0.07 10.78 17.03
C HIS A 296 -0.60 10.06 18.29
N GLY A 297 -1.67 10.58 18.91
CA GLY A 297 -2.19 10.10 20.19
C GLY A 297 -1.39 10.63 21.38
N SER A 298 -2.06 10.88 22.50
CA SER A 298 -1.41 11.32 23.74
C SER A 298 -2.32 11.00 24.93
N THR A 299 -2.42 11.91 25.90
CA THR A 299 -3.35 11.84 27.03
C THR A 299 -4.81 11.83 26.57
N GLN A 300 -5.72 11.34 27.42
CA GLN A 300 -7.15 11.28 27.07
C GLN A 300 -7.73 12.64 26.61
N PRO A 301 -7.46 13.79 27.28
CA PRO A 301 -7.98 15.06 26.80
C PRO A 301 -7.48 15.45 25.39
N TRP A 302 -6.28 15.00 25.01
CA TRP A 302 -5.75 15.21 23.66
C TRP A 302 -6.52 14.35 22.66
N ASN A 303 -6.75 13.07 23.00
CA ASN A 303 -7.47 12.13 22.14
C ASN A 303 -8.93 12.57 21.97
N ASP A 304 -9.63 12.95 23.05
CA ASP A 304 -11.00 13.47 23.03
C ASP A 304 -11.14 14.68 22.09
N ALA A 305 -10.16 15.59 22.12
CA ALA A 305 -10.14 16.78 21.28
C ALA A 305 -10.01 16.43 19.79
N VAL A 306 -9.16 15.44 19.46
CA VAL A 306 -9.02 14.93 18.09
C VAL A 306 -10.29 14.20 17.65
N GLU A 307 -10.83 13.31 18.48
CA GLU A 307 -12.06 12.55 18.19
C GLU A 307 -13.24 13.46 17.93
N THR A 308 -13.37 14.55 18.69
CA THR A 308 -14.40 15.57 18.49
C THR A 308 -14.37 16.17 17.07
N THR A 309 -13.19 16.33 16.47
CA THR A 309 -13.06 16.84 15.09
C THR A 309 -13.43 15.82 14.02
N ILE A 310 -13.37 14.53 14.35
CA ILE A 310 -13.60 13.41 13.42
C ILE A 310 -15.05 12.92 13.50
N LEU A 311 -15.68 13.00 14.68
CA LEU A 311 -17.03 12.51 14.95
C LEU A 311 -18.07 12.91 13.87
N PRO A 312 -18.11 14.16 13.37
CA PRO A 312 -19.08 14.54 12.33
C PRO A 312 -18.90 13.78 11.01
N LEU A 313 -17.68 13.28 10.73
CA LEU A 313 -17.32 12.61 9.49
C LEU A 313 -17.65 11.11 9.52
N MET A 314 -17.75 10.52 10.71
CA MET A 314 -18.03 9.08 10.89
C MET A 314 -19.42 8.67 10.38
N ALA A 315 -20.35 9.62 10.29
CA ALA A 315 -21.67 9.39 9.68
C ALA A 315 -21.61 9.29 8.14
N LYS A 316 -20.56 9.84 7.51
CA LYS A 316 -20.41 9.93 6.05
C LYS A 316 -19.41 8.91 5.49
N TYR A 317 -18.36 8.61 6.26
CA TYR A 317 -17.30 7.71 5.84
C TYR A 317 -17.13 6.56 6.83
N PRO A 318 -16.85 5.33 6.36
CA PRO A 318 -16.40 4.24 7.22
C PRO A 318 -14.98 4.54 7.74
N ILE A 319 -14.87 5.18 8.90
CA ILE A 319 -13.59 5.62 9.50
C ILE A 319 -13.13 4.63 10.57
N GLU A 320 -11.84 4.34 10.59
CA GLU A 320 -11.13 3.69 11.69
C GLU A 320 -9.95 4.55 12.16
N MET A 321 -9.67 4.53 13.46
CA MET A 321 -8.53 5.24 14.04
C MET A 321 -7.34 4.30 14.18
N ALA A 322 -6.14 4.81 13.90
CA ALA A 322 -4.87 4.13 14.16
C ALA A 322 -3.93 5.09 14.89
N TYR A 323 -4.06 5.22 16.20
CA TYR A 323 -3.22 6.13 16.98
C TYR A 323 -1.76 5.65 17.01
N GLY A 324 -0.83 6.58 16.86
CA GLY A 324 0.59 6.32 17.08
C GLY A 324 1.49 6.74 15.91
N MET A 325 2.76 6.40 16.04
CA MET A 325 3.85 6.79 15.14
C MET A 325 4.10 5.75 14.03
N GLY A 326 3.02 5.22 13.44
CA GLY A 326 3.13 4.17 12.43
C GLY A 326 3.41 2.78 13.00
N ASP A 327 2.67 2.35 14.03
CA ASP A 327 2.74 0.99 14.56
C ASP A 327 2.03 0.00 13.59
N PRO A 328 2.73 -1.03 13.05
CA PRO A 328 2.12 -1.97 12.12
C PRO A 328 0.93 -2.76 12.67
N LEU A 329 0.91 -3.08 13.97
CA LEU A 329 -0.17 -3.85 14.59
C LEU A 329 -1.44 -3.01 14.71
N ILE A 330 -1.30 -1.77 15.18
CA ILE A 330 -2.43 -0.84 15.28
C ILE A 330 -3.01 -0.54 13.89
N ILE A 331 -2.13 -0.34 12.89
CA ILE A 331 -2.56 -0.13 11.50
C ILE A 331 -3.25 -1.40 10.96
N GLN A 332 -2.68 -2.59 11.19
CA GLN A 332 -3.29 -3.86 10.78
C GLN A 332 -4.69 -4.02 11.36
N ASP A 333 -4.90 -3.71 12.64
CA ASP A 333 -6.20 -3.85 13.29
C ASP A 333 -7.24 -2.91 12.67
N ALA A 334 -6.88 -1.64 12.44
CA ALA A 334 -7.76 -0.68 11.79
C ALA A 334 -8.13 -1.13 10.36
N VAL A 335 -7.14 -1.56 9.57
CA VAL A 335 -7.36 -2.05 8.21
C VAL A 335 -8.22 -3.31 8.21
N SER A 336 -7.99 -4.24 9.12
CA SER A 336 -8.74 -5.49 9.21
C SER A 336 -10.21 -5.26 9.52
N ARG A 337 -10.53 -4.30 10.41
CA ARG A 337 -11.92 -3.90 10.69
C ARG A 337 -12.60 -3.30 9.47
N LEU A 338 -11.88 -2.51 8.66
CA LEU A 338 -12.41 -2.01 7.38
C LEU A 338 -12.68 -3.15 6.40
N GLU A 339 -11.73 -4.07 6.21
CA GLU A 339 -11.88 -5.19 5.28
C GLU A 339 -13.03 -6.12 5.67
N GLN A 340 -13.26 -6.35 6.97
CA GLN A 340 -14.42 -7.10 7.47
C GLN A 340 -15.77 -6.45 7.09
N ARG A 341 -15.80 -5.13 6.87
CA ARG A 341 -16.98 -4.39 6.37
C ARG A 341 -17.06 -4.36 4.84
N GLY A 342 -16.20 -5.08 4.13
CA GLY A 342 -16.18 -5.14 2.66
C GLY A 342 -15.44 -3.98 2.00
N ILE A 343 -14.67 -3.19 2.76
CA ILE A 343 -13.83 -2.12 2.22
C ILE A 343 -12.65 -2.72 1.42
N ARG A 344 -12.39 -2.15 0.25
CA ARG A 344 -11.35 -2.58 -0.70
C ARG A 344 -10.34 -1.47 -1.04
N ARG A 345 -10.69 -0.23 -0.71
CA ARG A 345 -9.84 0.95 -0.84
C ARG A 345 -9.86 1.74 0.45
N ILE A 346 -8.68 2.15 0.89
CA ILE A 346 -8.52 2.88 2.14
C ILE A 346 -7.81 4.19 1.84
N VAL A 347 -8.44 5.30 2.20
CA VAL A 347 -7.76 6.59 2.29
C VAL A 347 -7.06 6.65 3.64
N PHE A 348 -5.73 6.58 3.64
CA PHE A 348 -4.92 6.64 4.85
C PHE A 348 -4.47 8.07 5.12
N VAL A 349 -4.95 8.64 6.22
CA VAL A 349 -4.74 10.04 6.58
C VAL A 349 -3.73 10.14 7.70
N ARG A 350 -2.57 10.74 7.42
CA ARG A 350 -1.59 11.12 8.43
C ARG A 350 -1.99 12.46 9.02
N MET A 351 -2.58 12.45 10.21
CA MET A 351 -3.00 13.66 10.90
C MET A 351 -1.81 14.32 11.64
N TYR A 352 -0.79 14.66 10.86
CA TYR A 352 0.47 15.28 11.27
C TYR A 352 0.60 16.67 10.65
N ALA A 353 1.45 17.51 11.24
CA ALA A 353 1.56 18.91 10.86
C ALA A 353 1.95 19.07 9.40
N LEU A 354 2.92 18.27 8.93
CA LEU A 354 3.44 18.29 7.56
C LEU A 354 3.23 16.94 6.87
N ASP A 355 3.00 16.96 5.57
CA ASP A 355 2.69 15.82 4.72
C ASP A 355 3.81 14.76 4.65
N HIS A 356 5.07 15.17 4.82
CA HIS A 356 6.21 14.25 4.84
C HIS A 356 6.33 13.48 6.17
N GLN A 357 5.71 13.95 7.24
CA GLN A 357 5.84 13.33 8.56
C GLN A 357 5.17 11.96 8.56
N MET A 358 5.91 10.96 9.01
CA MET A 358 5.54 9.53 9.00
C MET A 358 5.27 8.92 7.62
N LYS A 359 5.38 9.67 6.51
CA LYS A 359 5.07 9.16 5.18
C LYS A 359 5.99 8.01 4.74
N PRO A 360 7.34 8.11 4.81
CA PRO A 360 8.20 6.99 4.39
C PRO A 360 7.95 5.70 5.18
N LEU A 361 7.76 5.82 6.50
CA LEU A 361 7.46 4.71 7.39
C LEU A 361 6.11 4.05 7.06
N THR A 362 5.04 4.86 7.01
CA THR A 362 3.69 4.33 6.75
C THR A 362 3.54 3.83 5.32
N ASP A 363 4.14 4.46 4.31
CA ASP A 363 4.10 3.96 2.94
C ASP A 363 4.76 2.58 2.84
N TYR A 364 5.86 2.35 3.55
CA TYR A 364 6.44 1.03 3.64
C TYR A 364 5.51 0.04 4.35
N ILE A 365 5.00 0.36 5.55
CA ILE A 365 4.08 -0.52 6.29
C ILE A 365 2.84 -0.90 5.46
N LEU A 366 2.28 0.05 4.70
CA LEU A 366 1.09 -0.14 3.86
C LEU A 366 1.36 -0.89 2.55
N GLY A 367 2.62 -1.22 2.23
CA GLY A 367 2.94 -1.88 0.97
C GLY A 367 3.01 -0.96 -0.25
N LEU A 368 3.12 0.36 -0.04
CA LEU A 368 3.27 1.37 -1.09
C LEU A 368 4.74 1.64 -1.45
N SER A 369 5.67 1.23 -0.59
CA SER A 369 7.12 1.27 -0.82
C SER A 369 7.73 -0.11 -0.58
N GLU A 370 8.68 -0.50 -1.42
CA GLU A 370 9.50 -1.70 -1.20
C GLU A 370 10.70 -1.43 -0.29
N HIS A 371 11.08 -0.16 -0.15
CA HIS A 371 12.21 0.24 0.67
C HIS A 371 11.73 0.61 2.07
N ALA A 372 12.27 -0.10 3.06
CA ALA A 372 12.15 0.33 4.44
C ALA A 372 12.79 1.72 4.58
N PRO A 373 12.22 2.61 5.41
CA PRO A 373 12.91 3.85 5.74
C PRO A 373 14.28 3.50 6.32
N SER A 374 15.35 4.16 5.86
CA SER A 374 16.63 4.06 6.55
C SER A 374 16.45 4.61 7.97
N ASP A 375 17.17 4.08 8.96
CA ASP A 375 17.15 4.51 10.37
C ASP A 375 17.50 6.00 10.59
N SER A 376 17.68 6.76 9.53
CA SER A 376 17.81 8.21 9.55
C SER A 376 16.43 8.84 9.50
N HIS A 377 15.83 9.09 10.67
CA HIS A 377 15.27 10.39 11.06
C HIS A 377 14.66 10.33 12.46
N GLY A 378 15.52 10.17 13.47
CA GLY A 378 15.43 10.90 14.74
C GLY A 378 14.21 10.65 15.62
N ALA A 379 14.15 9.50 16.27
CA ALA A 379 13.60 9.40 17.62
C ALA A 379 14.62 8.64 18.47
N GLY A 380 15.17 9.32 19.48
CA GLY A 380 16.05 8.69 20.46
C GLY A 380 15.24 7.78 21.37
N HIS A 381 14.93 6.58 20.89
CA HIS A 381 14.63 5.41 21.71
C HIS A 381 15.05 4.18 20.90
N GLU A 382 16.00 3.43 21.46
CA GLU A 382 16.59 2.21 20.92
C GLU A 382 15.54 1.14 20.64
N HIS A 383 14.95 1.07 19.43
CA HIS A 383 14.12 -0.07 19.05
C HIS A 383 14.36 -0.50 17.60
N SER A 384 15.22 -1.53 17.51
CA SER A 384 15.41 -2.51 16.42
C SER A 384 16.05 -2.06 15.10
N ALA A 385 17.18 -2.68 14.77
CA ALA A 385 17.82 -2.64 13.44
C ALA A 385 16.98 -3.33 12.33
N THR A 386 15.79 -3.83 12.65
CA THR A 386 14.89 -4.53 11.71
C THR A 386 13.82 -3.61 11.17
N ALA A 387 13.57 -3.69 9.87
CA ALA A 387 12.48 -2.97 9.23
C ALA A 387 11.11 -3.31 9.89
N PRO A 388 10.16 -2.36 9.94
CA PRO A 388 8.83 -2.63 10.46
C PRO A 388 8.05 -3.59 9.56
N LEU A 389 7.13 -4.38 10.12
CA LEU A 389 6.35 -5.33 9.31
C LEU A 389 5.41 -4.58 8.35
N GLN A 390 5.33 -5.05 7.10
CA GLN A 390 4.26 -4.64 6.20
C GLN A 390 2.96 -5.36 6.61
N ILE A 391 1.82 -4.66 6.55
CA ILE A 391 0.53 -5.25 6.94
C ILE A 391 0.06 -6.31 5.92
N ARG A 392 -0.67 -7.31 6.39
CA ARG A 392 -1.32 -8.35 5.60
C ARG A 392 -2.72 -7.88 5.21
N THR A 393 -2.88 -7.40 3.99
CA THR A 393 -4.15 -6.83 3.53
C THR A 393 -4.35 -7.00 2.03
N ALA A 394 -5.62 -7.11 1.62
CA ALA A 394 -6.05 -7.04 0.23
C ALA A 394 -6.50 -5.64 -0.19
N ALA A 395 -6.63 -4.70 0.75
CA ALA A 395 -6.96 -3.32 0.45
C ALA A 395 -5.83 -2.60 -0.31
N LEU A 396 -6.20 -1.61 -1.13
CA LEU A 396 -5.24 -0.67 -1.71
C LEU A 396 -5.39 0.71 -1.08
N PHE A 397 -4.31 1.48 -1.08
CA PHE A 397 -4.23 2.72 -0.32
C PHE A 397 -4.01 3.94 -1.21
N SER A 398 -4.69 5.02 -0.86
CA SER A 398 -4.35 6.39 -1.24
C SER A 398 -4.07 7.16 0.04
N THR A 399 -3.11 8.09 0.03
CA THR A 399 -2.61 8.65 1.29
C THR A 399 -2.44 10.17 1.22
N PHE A 400 -2.79 10.87 2.29
CA PHE A 400 -2.53 12.31 2.43
C PHE A 400 -2.22 12.68 3.89
N GLY A 401 -1.75 13.91 4.12
CA GLY A 401 -1.44 14.42 5.46
C GLY A 401 -1.10 15.90 5.41
N GLY A 402 -0.54 16.42 6.50
CA GLY A 402 -0.06 17.80 6.54
C GLY A 402 -1.14 18.83 6.85
N TYR A 403 -1.74 18.76 8.04
CA TYR A 403 -2.84 19.66 8.38
C TYR A 403 -2.41 21.14 8.43
N GLU A 404 -1.15 21.47 8.78
CA GLU A 404 -0.66 22.86 8.83
C GLU A 404 -0.39 23.46 7.45
N GLN A 405 -0.27 22.63 6.41
CA GLN A 405 -0.13 23.07 5.03
C GLN A 405 -1.48 23.50 4.42
N ASN A 406 -2.60 23.26 5.12
CA ASN A 406 -3.88 23.82 4.72
C ASN A 406 -3.89 25.35 4.98
N PRO A 407 -4.11 26.20 3.96
CA PRO A 407 -4.16 27.65 4.13
C PRO A 407 -5.20 28.13 5.15
N ASP A 408 -6.27 27.36 5.39
CA ASP A 408 -7.32 27.72 6.35
C ASP A 408 -6.85 27.65 7.81
N ILE A 409 -5.70 27.03 8.10
CA ILE A 409 -5.10 27.04 9.45
C ILE A 409 -4.77 28.45 9.92
N ALA A 410 -4.49 29.39 9.00
CA ALA A 410 -4.34 30.79 9.35
C ALA A 410 -5.57 31.36 10.06
N GLN A 411 -6.79 30.89 9.74
CA GLN A 411 -8.01 31.30 10.43
C GLN A 411 -8.06 30.76 11.87
N VAL A 412 -7.56 29.54 12.11
CA VAL A 412 -7.45 28.98 13.49
C VAL A 412 -6.46 29.81 14.30
N LEU A 413 -5.29 30.08 13.73
CA LEU A 413 -4.25 30.89 14.37
C LEU A 413 -4.75 32.29 14.68
N HIS A 414 -5.50 32.92 13.77
CA HIS A 414 -6.16 34.22 14.02
C HIS A 414 -7.08 34.16 15.23
N LYS A 415 -7.95 33.13 15.33
CA LYS A 415 -8.82 32.95 16.51
C LYS A 415 -7.99 32.86 17.80
N ARG A 416 -6.89 32.10 17.80
CA ARG A 416 -6.04 31.96 19.00
C ARG A 416 -5.35 33.27 19.40
N ILE A 417 -4.94 34.07 18.41
CA ILE A 417 -4.37 35.40 18.64
C ILE A 417 -5.43 36.34 19.23
N ALA A 418 -6.61 36.41 18.61
CA ALA A 418 -7.70 37.29 19.02
C ALA A 418 -8.23 36.98 20.43
N GLU A 419 -8.08 35.74 20.91
CA GLU A 419 -8.42 35.37 22.29
C GLU A 419 -7.52 36.01 23.36
N LEU A 420 -6.30 36.46 23.00
CA LEU A 420 -5.34 37.07 23.93
C LEU A 420 -5.04 38.55 23.64
N SER A 421 -5.10 38.91 22.36
CA SER A 421 -4.75 40.24 21.87
C SER A 421 -5.75 41.29 22.37
N LYS A 422 -5.22 42.41 22.89
CA LYS A 422 -6.03 43.54 23.37
C LYS A 422 -5.60 44.85 22.73
N ASP A 423 -4.31 45.01 22.49
CA ASP A 423 -3.71 46.17 21.84
C ASP A 423 -2.65 45.72 20.82
N PRO A 424 -3.07 45.36 19.59
CA PRO A 424 -2.19 44.75 18.60
C PRO A 424 -0.92 45.56 18.31
N ALA A 425 -1.02 46.90 18.29
CA ALA A 425 0.10 47.79 17.97
C ALA A 425 1.28 47.66 18.96
N ASN A 426 1.00 47.17 20.18
CA ASN A 426 1.98 46.97 21.25
C ASN A 426 2.21 45.49 21.57
N GLU A 427 1.83 44.57 20.66
CA GLU A 427 1.88 43.13 20.88
C GLU A 427 2.75 42.41 19.85
N SER A 428 3.60 41.51 20.36
CA SER A 428 4.44 40.61 19.57
C SER A 428 3.90 39.18 19.69
N VAL A 429 3.59 38.53 18.57
CA VAL A 429 3.08 37.16 18.54
C VAL A 429 4.20 36.19 18.14
N LEU A 430 4.34 35.10 18.90
CA LEU A 430 5.21 33.97 18.57
C LEU A 430 4.34 32.74 18.31
N LEU A 431 4.33 32.25 17.06
CA LEU A 431 3.78 30.93 16.74
C LEU A 431 4.84 29.89 17.09
N LEU A 432 4.58 29.09 18.13
CA LEU A 432 5.56 28.14 18.67
C LEU A 432 5.14 26.71 18.37
N ALA A 433 5.96 26.00 17.59
CA ALA A 433 5.71 24.63 17.16
C ALA A 433 6.72 23.64 17.75
N HIS A 434 6.42 22.35 17.60
CA HIS A 434 7.26 21.24 18.07
C HIS A 434 8.65 21.24 17.40
N GLY A 435 8.70 21.39 16.06
CA GLY A 435 9.95 21.34 15.28
C GLY A 435 10.38 19.93 14.88
N GLU A 436 11.46 19.82 14.11
CA GLU A 436 11.98 18.53 13.60
C GLU A 436 13.45 18.25 13.99
N ALA A 437 13.85 16.99 13.79
CA ALA A 437 15.20 16.50 14.07
C ALA A 437 16.28 17.20 13.26
N THR A 438 16.01 17.43 11.98
CA THR A 438 16.99 17.94 11.02
C THR A 438 16.73 19.40 10.70
N ASP A 439 17.78 20.15 10.36
CA ASP A 439 17.65 21.55 9.97
C ASP A 439 16.76 21.70 8.74
N LYS A 440 16.99 20.87 7.71
CA LYS A 440 16.16 20.84 6.50
C LYS A 440 14.67 20.61 6.81
N GLY A 441 14.37 19.67 7.72
CA GLY A 441 13.00 19.38 8.14
C GLY A 441 12.39 20.55 8.92
N ASN A 442 13.15 21.11 9.85
CA ASN A 442 12.73 22.24 10.67
C ASN A 442 12.50 23.51 9.83
N ASP A 443 13.35 23.78 8.85
CA ASP A 443 13.24 24.91 7.92
C ASP A 443 11.97 24.82 7.08
N LYS A 444 11.58 23.60 6.66
CA LYS A 444 10.29 23.38 5.98
C LYS A 444 9.11 23.70 6.88
N TRP A 445 9.15 23.31 8.15
CA TRP A 445 8.09 23.64 9.10
C TRP A 445 7.98 25.15 9.31
N LEU A 446 9.11 25.82 9.54
CA LEU A 446 9.18 27.27 9.66
C LEU A 446 8.66 27.96 8.39
N ALA A 447 8.95 27.44 7.20
CA ALA A 447 8.43 27.98 5.94
C ALA A 447 6.89 27.89 5.87
N VAL A 448 6.28 26.77 6.25
CA VAL A 448 4.81 26.62 6.30
C VAL A 448 4.20 27.59 7.31
N MET A 449 4.80 27.71 8.50
CA MET A 449 4.37 28.67 9.51
C MET A 449 4.48 30.12 9.01
N ASN A 450 5.56 30.48 8.31
CA ASN A 450 5.73 31.80 7.73
C ASN A 450 4.70 32.10 6.63
N GLN A 451 4.34 31.12 5.80
CA GLN A 451 3.24 31.27 4.85
C GLN A 451 1.89 31.51 5.54
N ASN A 452 1.67 30.90 6.71
CA ASN A 452 0.49 31.19 7.53
C ASN A 452 0.57 32.60 8.15
N ILE A 453 1.75 33.08 8.54
CA ILE A 453 1.97 34.46 8.98
C ILE A 453 1.66 35.46 7.88
N ASP A 454 2.05 35.19 6.64
CA ASP A 454 1.75 36.07 5.51
C ASP A 454 0.24 36.21 5.27
N ARG A 455 -0.52 35.12 5.47
CA ARG A 455 -2.00 35.13 5.43
C ARG A 455 -2.59 35.89 6.61
N LEU A 456 -2.08 35.66 7.82
CA LEU A 456 -2.50 36.40 9.02
C LEU A 456 -2.33 37.90 8.82
N ARG A 457 -1.23 38.36 8.20
CA ARG A 457 -1.00 39.79 7.95
C ARG A 457 -1.98 40.44 6.97
N GLN A 458 -2.77 39.67 6.23
CA GLN A 458 -3.84 40.22 5.40
C GLN A 458 -5.09 40.58 6.22
N ASP A 459 -5.22 40.04 7.44
CA ASP A 459 -6.30 40.38 8.35
C ASP A 459 -6.04 41.75 9.03
N PRO A 460 -7.03 42.68 9.09
CA PRO A 460 -6.84 44.01 9.65
C PRO A 460 -6.44 44.07 11.13
N HIS A 461 -6.81 43.06 11.93
CA HIS A 461 -6.41 42.97 13.32
C HIS A 461 -4.96 42.50 13.42
N CYS A 462 -4.60 41.42 12.71
CA CYS A 462 -3.23 40.90 12.70
C CYS A 462 -2.22 41.82 11.97
N ALA A 463 -2.64 42.60 10.99
CA ALA A 463 -1.80 43.60 10.31
C ALA A 463 -1.28 44.70 11.25
N LYS A 464 -2.00 44.95 12.36
CA LYS A 464 -1.60 45.92 13.39
C LYS A 464 -0.61 45.34 14.40
N LEU A 465 -0.40 44.02 14.42
CA LEU A 465 0.55 43.39 15.34
C LEU A 465 1.96 43.89 15.07
N LYS A 466 2.67 44.26 16.13
CA LYS A 466 4.05 44.76 16.03
C LYS A 466 4.97 43.77 15.34
N THR A 467 4.84 42.49 15.67
CA THR A 467 5.53 41.41 14.96
C THR A 467 4.77 40.10 15.12
N ILE A 468 4.95 39.21 14.14
CA ILE A 468 4.52 37.82 14.20
C ILE A 468 5.71 36.99 13.75
N LYS A 469 6.17 36.04 14.57
CA LYS A 469 7.33 35.19 14.28
C LYS A 469 7.02 33.71 14.43
N ALA A 470 7.50 32.92 13.49
CA ALA A 470 7.50 31.47 13.52
C ALA A 470 8.73 30.95 14.27
N LEU A 471 8.54 30.11 15.29
CA LEU A 471 9.62 29.49 16.05
C LEU A 471 9.30 28.03 16.39
N THR A 472 10.35 27.23 16.60
CA THR A 472 10.25 25.81 16.96
C THR A 472 11.08 25.54 18.20
N VAL A 473 10.66 24.60 19.06
CA VAL A 473 11.45 24.17 20.24
C VAL A 473 12.29 22.92 19.99
N ARG A 474 12.08 22.21 18.87
CA ARG A 474 12.72 20.92 18.53
C ARG A 474 12.67 19.93 19.69
N GLU A 475 11.45 19.72 20.19
CA GLU A 475 11.11 19.17 21.51
C GLU A 475 11.78 17.83 21.85
N ASP A 476 12.00 16.95 20.87
CA ASP A 476 12.50 15.59 21.12
C ASP A 476 14.02 15.43 21.02
N TRP A 477 14.74 16.46 20.54
CA TRP A 477 16.17 16.33 20.22
C TRP A 477 17.02 17.16 21.18
N PRO A 478 17.60 16.60 22.26
CA PRO A 478 18.16 17.37 23.38
C PRO A 478 19.13 18.48 22.96
N LYS A 479 20.07 18.16 22.05
CA LYS A 479 21.06 19.11 21.54
C LYS A 479 20.40 20.26 20.76
N GLU A 480 19.53 19.93 19.82
CA GLU A 480 18.86 20.94 18.99
C GLU A 480 17.83 21.74 19.79
N ARG A 481 17.16 21.08 20.74
CA ARG A 481 16.22 21.66 21.69
C ARG A 481 16.87 22.73 22.55
N GLU A 482 18.05 22.47 23.12
CA GLU A 482 18.75 23.44 23.96
C GLU A 482 18.98 24.75 23.20
N LYS A 483 19.54 24.65 21.99
CA LYS A 483 19.79 25.81 21.11
C LYS A 483 18.48 26.51 20.70
N ALA A 484 17.48 25.74 20.28
CA ALA A 484 16.20 26.28 19.83
C ALA A 484 15.46 27.01 20.96
N VAL A 485 15.37 26.39 22.14
CA VAL A 485 14.74 26.98 23.33
C VAL A 485 15.50 28.23 23.78
N ALA A 486 16.84 28.23 23.79
CA ALA A 486 17.60 29.44 24.10
C ALA A 486 17.27 30.61 23.16
N GLY A 487 17.13 30.35 21.86
CA GLY A 487 16.71 31.34 20.86
C GLY A 487 15.27 31.85 21.08
N VAL A 488 14.34 30.96 21.43
CA VAL A 488 12.96 31.35 21.77
C VAL A 488 12.94 32.24 23.01
N ARG A 489 13.67 31.85 24.07
CA ARG A 489 13.76 32.61 25.32
C ARG A 489 14.31 34.02 25.08
N ALA A 490 15.43 34.14 24.36
CA ALA A 490 16.02 35.43 24.00
C ALA A 490 15.04 36.31 23.19
N THR A 491 14.25 35.70 22.30
CA THR A 491 13.24 36.42 21.51
C THR A 491 12.12 36.99 22.40
N ILE A 492 11.66 36.21 23.38
CA ILE A 492 10.63 36.65 24.34
C ILE A 492 11.18 37.77 25.23
N GLU A 493 12.38 37.59 25.80
CA GLU A 493 13.03 38.59 26.66
C GLU A 493 13.16 39.93 25.93
N GLU A 494 13.64 39.92 24.69
CA GLU A 494 13.77 41.15 23.91
C GLU A 494 12.40 41.77 23.56
N ALA A 495 11.45 40.97 23.07
CA ALA A 495 10.13 41.49 22.70
C ALA A 495 9.38 42.08 23.90
N SER A 496 9.55 41.48 25.09
CA SER A 496 8.89 41.91 26.34
C SER A 496 9.35 43.28 26.85
N LYS A 497 10.54 43.75 26.45
CA LYS A 497 11.01 45.12 26.77
C LYS A 497 10.21 46.20 26.06
N HIS A 498 9.54 45.84 24.97
CA HIS A 498 8.92 46.80 24.05
C HIS A 498 7.43 46.52 23.81
N GLY A 499 6.77 45.73 24.65
CA GLY A 499 5.36 45.39 24.51
C GLY A 499 4.97 44.05 25.14
N ARG A 500 3.70 43.66 24.97
CA ARG A 500 3.19 42.35 25.39
C ARG A 500 3.66 41.26 24.42
N VAL A 501 4.02 40.09 24.95
CA VAL A 501 4.39 38.92 24.14
C VAL A 501 3.31 37.86 24.27
N LEU A 502 2.74 37.46 23.14
CA LEU A 502 1.71 36.43 23.04
C LEU A 502 2.32 35.19 22.38
N VAL A 503 2.33 34.07 23.07
CA VAL A 503 2.77 32.77 22.54
C VAL A 503 1.53 31.98 22.12
N ILE A 504 1.47 31.57 20.86
CA ILE A 504 0.40 30.73 20.33
C ILE A 504 0.96 29.34 20.09
N ALA A 505 0.39 28.33 20.77
CA ALA A 505 0.79 26.95 20.57
C ALA A 505 0.38 26.48 19.16
N ASN A 506 1.35 26.40 18.24
CA ASN A 506 1.17 25.90 16.88
C ASN A 506 1.43 24.39 16.86
N ARG A 507 0.49 23.65 17.44
CA ARG A 507 0.48 22.19 17.54
C ARG A 507 -0.97 21.71 17.53
N LEU A 508 -1.18 20.43 17.24
CA LEU A 508 -2.55 19.90 17.11
C LEU A 508 -3.41 20.23 18.33
N TYR A 509 -2.95 19.89 19.54
CA TYR A 509 -3.65 20.21 20.80
C TYR A 509 -2.66 20.52 21.93
N GLY A 510 -3.07 21.39 22.85
CA GLY A 510 -2.30 21.76 24.04
C GLY A 510 -1.14 22.71 23.75
N SER A 511 -0.36 23.03 24.80
CA SER A 511 0.93 23.72 24.72
C SER A 511 2.14 22.80 24.96
N GLY A 512 1.90 21.57 25.43
CA GLY A 512 2.96 20.64 25.84
C GLY A 512 3.94 21.26 26.84
N PRO A 513 5.27 21.13 26.65
CA PRO A 513 6.24 21.56 27.64
C PRO A 513 6.57 23.06 27.60
N TYR A 514 5.90 23.86 26.76
CA TYR A 514 6.28 25.26 26.52
C TYR A 514 6.33 26.08 27.80
N LYS A 515 5.35 25.94 28.71
CA LYS A 515 5.36 26.64 30.02
C LYS A 515 6.60 26.32 30.85
N LYS A 516 7.02 25.06 30.86
CA LYS A 516 8.22 24.61 31.58
C LYS A 516 9.49 25.17 30.92
N MET A 517 9.58 25.12 29.59
CA MET A 517 10.73 25.61 28.82
C MET A 517 10.90 27.13 28.92
N LEU A 518 9.80 27.86 29.02
CA LEU A 518 9.75 29.33 29.03
C LEU A 518 9.55 29.89 30.45
N HIS A 519 9.75 29.08 31.48
CA HIS A 519 9.62 29.52 32.87
C HIS A 519 10.51 30.72 33.17
N GLY A 520 9.99 31.66 33.97
CA GLY A 520 10.67 32.89 34.38
C GLY A 520 10.59 34.05 33.38
N LEU A 521 9.91 33.89 32.25
CA LEU A 521 9.74 34.94 31.24
C LEU A 521 8.38 35.63 31.34
N THR A 522 8.30 36.88 30.87
CA THR A 522 7.05 37.65 30.81
C THR A 522 6.36 37.45 29.45
N TYR A 523 5.31 36.63 29.42
CA TYR A 523 4.48 36.37 28.23
C TYR A 523 3.11 35.84 28.63
N GLU A 524 2.16 35.87 27.70
CA GLU A 524 0.87 35.18 27.80
C GLU A 524 0.80 34.06 26.75
N ILE A 525 0.15 32.93 27.04
CA ILE A 525 0.10 31.77 26.14
C ILE A 525 -1.31 31.28 25.85
N ASN A 526 -1.58 31.00 24.57
CA ASN A 526 -2.77 30.27 24.14
C ASN A 526 -2.41 28.79 24.01
N GLU A 527 -3.06 27.95 24.80
CA GLU A 527 -2.76 26.52 24.90
C GLU A 527 -3.76 25.63 24.17
N LYS A 528 -4.72 26.20 23.45
CA LYS A 528 -5.79 25.41 22.81
C LYS A 528 -5.30 24.60 21.60
N GLY A 529 -4.15 24.99 21.02
CA GLY A 529 -3.64 24.37 19.81
C GLY A 529 -4.53 24.63 18.58
N LEU A 530 -4.45 23.73 17.61
CA LEU A 530 -5.07 23.84 16.29
C LEU A 530 -6.38 23.06 16.13
N VAL A 531 -6.83 22.31 17.14
CA VAL A 531 -8.17 21.67 17.15
C VAL A 531 -9.26 22.73 16.93
N ASP A 532 -9.94 22.65 15.79
CA ASP A 532 -10.99 23.57 15.34
C ASP A 532 -11.82 22.89 14.24
N PRO A 533 -13.10 23.28 14.00
CA PRO A 533 -13.89 22.78 12.86
C PRO A 533 -13.24 22.95 11.48
N ILE A 534 -12.22 23.81 11.34
CA ILE A 534 -11.36 23.87 10.15
C ILE A 534 -10.65 22.54 9.89
N LEU A 535 -10.23 21.79 10.92
CA LEU A 535 -9.62 20.47 10.74
C LEU A 535 -10.63 19.45 10.25
N THR A 536 -11.89 19.51 10.71
CA THR A 536 -12.98 18.67 10.19
C THR A 536 -13.16 18.91 8.69
N ARG A 537 -13.17 20.18 8.26
CA ARG A 537 -13.25 20.55 6.83
C ARG A 537 -12.04 20.07 6.04
N TRP A 538 -10.82 20.25 6.56
CA TRP A 538 -9.59 19.75 5.94
C TRP A 538 -9.64 18.24 5.69
N LEU A 539 -10.07 17.46 6.69
CA LEU A 539 -10.26 16.03 6.56
C LEU A 539 -11.31 15.72 5.48
N GLU A 540 -12.47 16.37 5.52
CA GLU A 540 -13.56 16.14 4.56
C GLU A 540 -13.15 16.48 3.12
N ASP A 541 -12.46 17.59 2.90
CA ASP A 541 -11.97 18.02 1.60
C ASP A 541 -10.93 17.03 1.05
N GLY A 542 -9.99 16.61 1.90
CA GLY A 542 -8.99 15.59 1.55
C GLY A 542 -9.62 14.25 1.18
N MET A 543 -10.57 13.77 2.01
CA MET A 543 -11.30 12.52 1.76
C MET A 543 -12.15 12.61 0.49
N THR A 544 -12.84 13.73 0.27
CA THR A 544 -13.68 13.96 -0.92
C THR A 544 -12.83 13.97 -2.18
N ARG A 545 -11.71 14.71 -2.17
CA ARG A 545 -10.76 14.76 -3.30
C ARG A 545 -10.21 13.36 -3.63
N MET A 546 -9.67 12.65 -2.64
CA MET A 546 -9.11 11.31 -2.85
C MET A 546 -10.18 10.32 -3.32
N THR A 547 -11.40 10.39 -2.77
CA THR A 547 -12.53 9.54 -3.20
C THR A 547 -12.93 9.80 -4.65
N ALA A 548 -12.92 11.07 -5.09
CA ALA A 548 -13.22 11.45 -6.47
C ALA A 548 -12.14 10.98 -7.44
N GLU A 549 -10.86 11.03 -7.06
CA GLU A 549 -9.74 10.50 -7.85
C GLU A 549 -9.80 8.96 -7.98
N LEU A 550 -10.33 8.27 -6.96
CA LEU A 550 -10.45 6.80 -6.94
C LEU A 550 -11.62 6.26 -7.76
N ILE A 551 -12.68 7.05 -7.95
CA ILE A 551 -13.85 6.70 -8.76
C ILE A 551 -13.88 7.66 -9.95
N PRO A 552 -13.16 7.36 -11.05
CA PRO A 552 -13.15 8.23 -12.21
C PRO A 552 -14.58 8.49 -12.69
N SER A 553 -14.85 9.75 -13.01
CA SER A 553 -16.17 10.19 -13.48
C SER A 553 -16.53 9.49 -14.79
N ARG A 554 -17.84 9.30 -15.06
CA ARG A 554 -18.34 8.64 -16.28
C ARG A 554 -17.78 9.22 -17.60
N SER A 555 -17.27 10.45 -17.61
CA SER A 555 -16.67 11.10 -18.79
C SER A 555 -15.23 10.68 -19.09
N GLU A 556 -14.47 10.20 -18.12
CA GLU A 556 -13.08 9.76 -18.33
C GLU A 556 -13.00 8.31 -18.82
N GLN A 557 -13.99 7.48 -18.48
CA GLN A 557 -14.11 6.11 -19.02
C GLN A 557 -14.39 6.08 -20.53
N SER A 558 -14.96 7.17 -21.10
CA SER A 558 -15.15 7.30 -22.55
C SER A 558 -13.93 7.86 -23.29
N ALA A 559 -12.96 8.47 -22.61
CA ALA A 559 -11.81 9.10 -23.26
C ALA A 559 -10.66 8.13 -23.58
N HIS A 560 -10.64 6.94 -22.95
CA HIS A 560 -9.67 5.87 -23.25
C HIS A 560 -10.16 4.84 -24.26
N VAL A 561 -11.32 5.07 -24.89
CA VAL A 561 -11.86 4.23 -25.96
C VAL A 561 -12.04 5.11 -27.19
N HIS A 562 -10.95 5.51 -27.84
CA HIS A 562 -10.83 5.75 -29.29
C HIS A 562 -9.35 6.06 -29.61
N PRO A 563 -8.87 5.60 -30.78
CA PRO A 563 -7.72 4.69 -30.92
C PRO A 563 -6.34 5.30 -30.73
#